data_AF-A0A522PIX1-F1
#
_entry.id   AF-A0A522PIX1-F1
#
_cell.length_a   1.000
_cell.length_b   1.000
_cell.length_c   1.000
_cell.angle_alpha   90.00
_cell.angle_beta   90.00
_cell.angle_gamma   90.00
#
_symmetry.space_group_name_H-M   'P 1'
#
loop_
_entity.id
_entity.type
_entity.pdbx_description
1 polymer ?
#
loop_
_entity_poly.entity_id
_entity_poly.type
_entity_poly.pdbx_seq_one_letter_code
_entity_poly.pdbx_strand_id
1 'polypeptide(L)'
;MNRFDIYKDLQQIAVQHGDPTPHVMLTEWGFSTIDSPVGFDPAVQAEYVAVGFNLMLADPTVDGIVYVNLYNPGTDFWGRTALTDTGFGLLQGYNVYRQFATL
;
A
#
# COMPACT_ATOMS: atom_id res chain seq x y z
N MET A 1 -6.54 8.80 -12.86
CA MET A 1 -7.22 7.98 -11.84
C MET A 1 -6.29 6.83 -11.49
N ASN A 2 -6.00 6.61 -10.21
CA ASN A 2 -5.05 5.56 -9.80
C ASN A 2 -5.71 4.17 -9.86
N ARG A 3 -5.00 3.17 -10.40
CA ARG A 3 -5.45 1.77 -10.51
C ARG A 3 -5.00 0.98 -9.28
N PHE A 4 -5.86 0.85 -8.27
CA PHE A 4 -5.59 0.01 -7.09
C PHE A 4 -5.69 -1.50 -7.38
N ASP A 5 -6.30 -1.85 -8.50
CA ASP A 5 -6.57 -3.19 -8.99
C ASP A 5 -5.57 -3.64 -10.07
N ILE A 6 -4.43 -2.95 -10.22
CA ILE A 6 -3.45 -3.27 -11.27
C ILE A 6 -2.89 -4.71 -11.15
N TYR A 7 -2.91 -5.29 -9.95
CA TYR A 7 -2.54 -6.69 -9.73
C TYR A 7 -3.47 -7.67 -10.47
N LYS A 8 -4.69 -7.26 -10.83
CA LYS A 8 -5.62 -8.10 -11.61
C LYS A 8 -5.15 -8.35 -13.02
N ASP A 9 -4.36 -7.42 -13.57
CA ASP A 9 -3.73 -7.61 -14.88
C ASP A 9 -2.69 -8.77 -14.79
N LEU A 10 -1.97 -8.90 -13.67
CA LEU A 10 -1.07 -10.04 -13.42
C LEU A 10 -1.84 -11.36 -13.24
N GLN A 11 -2.96 -11.33 -12.53
CA GLN A 11 -3.84 -12.49 -12.40
C GLN A 11 -4.37 -12.94 -13.77
N GLN A 12 -4.78 -12.02 -14.64
CA GLN A 12 -5.19 -12.36 -16.00
C GLN A 12 -4.06 -13.02 -16.80
N ILE A 13 -2.83 -12.52 -16.67
CA ILE A 13 -1.67 -13.14 -17.31
C ILE A 13 -1.47 -14.56 -16.75
N ALA A 14 -1.57 -14.77 -15.43
CA ALA A 14 -1.45 -16.10 -14.82
C ALA A 14 -2.52 -17.08 -15.34
N VAL A 15 -3.78 -16.63 -15.47
CA VAL A 15 -4.87 -17.42 -16.09
C VAL A 15 -4.53 -17.83 -17.52
N GLN A 16 -4.00 -16.90 -18.33
CA GLN A 16 -3.57 -17.19 -19.70
C GLN A 16 -2.43 -18.22 -19.78
N HIS A 17 -1.70 -18.43 -18.68
CA HIS A 17 -0.59 -19.38 -18.58
C HIS A 17 -0.93 -20.63 -17.76
N GLY A 18 -2.22 -20.87 -17.48
CA GLY A 18 -2.69 -22.13 -16.92
C GLY A 18 -2.89 -22.15 -15.41
N ASP A 19 -2.82 -21.01 -14.73
CA ASP A 19 -3.27 -20.88 -13.33
C ASP A 19 -4.76 -20.50 -13.30
N PRO A 20 -5.70 -21.44 -13.04
CA PRO A 20 -7.12 -21.18 -13.16
C PRO A 20 -7.68 -20.26 -12.06
N THR A 21 -6.97 -20.12 -10.94
CA THR A 21 -7.41 -19.37 -9.75
C THR A 21 -6.21 -18.69 -9.11
N PRO A 22 -5.60 -17.69 -9.77
CA PRO A 22 -4.41 -17.05 -9.25
C PRO A 22 -4.74 -16.17 -8.06
N HIS A 23 -4.01 -16.39 -6.97
CA HIS A 23 -4.02 -15.51 -5.81
C HIS A 23 -2.79 -14.61 -5.83
N VAL A 24 -2.86 -13.48 -5.12
CA VAL A 24 -1.75 -12.55 -4.99
C VAL A 24 -1.47 -12.19 -3.54
N MET A 25 -0.21 -11.94 -3.25
CA MET A 25 0.23 -11.28 -2.03
C MET A 25 0.97 -10.01 -2.41
N LEU A 26 0.57 -8.88 -1.84
CA LEU A 26 1.20 -7.59 -2.09
C LEU A 26 2.29 -7.39 -1.05
N THR A 27 3.54 -7.62 -1.41
CA THR A 27 4.67 -7.71 -0.46
C THR A 27 5.31 -6.36 -0.12
N GLU A 28 5.12 -5.35 -0.96
CA GLU A 28 5.67 -4.01 -0.77
C GLU A 28 4.67 -2.95 -1.23
N TRP A 29 3.63 -2.72 -0.41
CA TRP A 29 2.56 -1.79 -0.75
C TRP A 29 2.60 -0.51 0.09
N GLY A 30 2.47 0.66 -0.54
CA GLY A 30 2.42 1.94 0.16
C GLY A 30 2.46 3.14 -0.78
N PHE A 31 2.37 4.34 -0.21
CA PHE A 31 2.35 5.61 -0.95
C PHE A 31 3.40 6.56 -0.37
N SER A 32 4.11 7.30 -1.22
CA SER A 32 5.17 8.22 -0.81
C SER A 32 4.63 9.63 -0.60
N THR A 33 5.23 10.43 0.29
CA THR A 33 4.88 11.85 0.51
C THR A 33 5.84 12.87 -0.12
N ILE A 34 6.65 12.49 -1.11
CA ILE A 34 7.67 13.38 -1.70
C ILE A 34 7.07 14.46 -2.63
N ASP A 35 7.63 15.67 -2.57
CA ASP A 35 7.34 16.73 -3.55
C ASP A 35 7.98 16.36 -4.91
N SER A 36 7.18 15.71 -5.76
CA SER A 36 7.46 15.42 -7.18
C SER A 36 8.46 14.28 -7.50
N PRO A 37 8.22 13.52 -8.59
CA PRO A 37 7.02 13.56 -9.44
C PRO A 37 5.87 12.69 -8.93
N VAL A 38 6.07 11.87 -7.89
CA VAL A 38 5.14 10.78 -7.54
C VAL A 38 4.93 10.64 -6.02
N GLY A 39 4.79 11.76 -5.31
CA GLY A 39 4.39 11.73 -3.90
C GLY A 39 3.12 12.53 -3.63
N PHE A 40 2.52 12.24 -2.49
CA PHE A 40 1.23 12.76 -2.04
C PHE A 40 1.41 13.66 -0.83
N ASP A 41 0.52 14.63 -0.65
CA ASP A 41 0.37 15.26 0.66
C ASP A 41 0.11 14.17 1.74
N PRO A 42 0.64 14.29 2.97
CA PRO A 42 0.42 13.28 4.01
C PRO A 42 -1.04 12.92 4.29
N ALA A 43 -1.98 13.86 4.13
CA ALA A 43 -3.41 13.57 4.25
C ALA A 43 -3.91 12.71 3.08
N VAL A 44 -3.43 12.97 1.86
CA VAL A 44 -3.74 12.17 0.67
C VAL A 44 -3.10 10.79 0.75
N GLN A 45 -1.88 10.68 1.30
CA GLN A 45 -1.27 9.40 1.62
C GLN A 45 -2.17 8.59 2.55
N ALA A 46 -2.66 9.19 3.64
CA ALA A 46 -3.56 8.52 4.59
C ALA A 46 -4.88 8.06 3.93
N GLU A 47 -5.49 8.89 3.09
CA GLU A 47 -6.69 8.54 2.32
C GLU A 47 -6.42 7.32 1.41
N TYR A 48 -5.31 7.33 0.69
CA TYR A 48 -4.99 6.26 -0.25
C TYR A 48 -4.61 4.96 0.46
N VAL A 49 -3.98 5.05 1.64
CA VAL A 49 -3.78 3.91 2.53
C VAL A 49 -5.14 3.29 2.89
N ALA A 50 -6.13 4.11 3.30
CA ALA A 50 -7.46 3.62 3.66
C ALA A 50 -8.19 2.97 2.45
N VAL A 51 -8.21 3.66 1.31
CA VAL A 51 -8.87 3.18 0.09
C VAL A 51 -8.25 1.86 -0.38
N GLY A 52 -6.93 1.79 -0.42
CA GLY A 52 -6.24 0.59 -0.85
C GLY A 52 -6.51 -0.60 0.06
N PHE A 53 -6.37 -0.44 1.39
CA PHE A 53 -6.69 -1.54 2.30
C PHE A 53 -8.14 -1.99 2.17
N ASN A 54 -9.11 -1.08 2.13
CA ASN A 54 -10.53 -1.44 1.93
C ASN A 54 -10.77 -2.23 0.65
N LEU A 55 -10.16 -1.82 -0.47
CA LEU A 55 -10.35 -2.51 -1.75
C LEU A 55 -9.68 -3.87 -1.80
N MET A 56 -8.44 -3.97 -1.28
CA MET A 56 -7.64 -5.19 -1.37
C MET A 56 -8.06 -6.24 -0.33
N LEU A 57 -8.44 -5.83 0.88
CA LEU A 57 -8.99 -6.74 1.90
C LEU A 57 -10.39 -7.24 1.54
N ALA A 58 -11.13 -6.55 0.66
CA ALA A 58 -12.41 -7.00 0.15
C ALA A 58 -12.29 -7.98 -1.03
N ASP A 59 -11.11 -8.12 -1.64
CA ASP A 59 -10.89 -9.02 -2.77
C ASP A 59 -10.49 -10.42 -2.27
N PRO A 60 -11.31 -11.46 -2.53
CA PRO A 60 -11.04 -12.81 -2.01
C PRO A 60 -9.84 -13.50 -2.66
N THR A 61 -9.23 -12.90 -3.70
CA THR A 61 -8.04 -13.41 -4.38
C THR A 61 -6.74 -12.77 -3.88
N VAL A 62 -6.84 -11.86 -2.89
CA VAL A 62 -5.69 -11.27 -2.20
C VAL A 62 -5.46 -12.01 -0.89
N ASP A 63 -4.38 -12.78 -0.81
CA ASP A 63 -4.04 -13.58 0.37
C ASP A 63 -3.40 -12.75 1.49
N GLY A 64 -2.84 -11.59 1.15
CA GLY A 64 -2.20 -10.73 2.14
C GLY A 64 -1.63 -9.45 1.56
N ILE A 65 -1.43 -8.49 2.46
CA ILE A 65 -0.88 -7.16 2.16
C ILE A 65 0.17 -6.84 3.21
N VAL A 66 1.38 -6.52 2.77
CA VAL A 66 2.48 -6.05 3.60
C VAL A 66 2.69 -4.57 3.29
N TYR A 67 2.47 -3.72 4.30
CA TYR A 67 2.77 -2.30 4.19
C TYR A 67 4.28 -2.08 4.17
N VAL A 68 4.78 -1.35 3.18
CA VAL A 68 6.20 -1.32 2.83
C VAL A 68 7.10 -0.78 3.95
N ASN A 69 6.74 0.33 4.61
CA ASN A 69 7.58 0.96 5.63
C ASN A 69 6.73 1.48 6.79
N LEU A 70 6.94 0.96 8.00
CA LEU A 70 6.48 1.64 9.21
C LEU A 70 7.46 2.75 9.59
N TYR A 71 8.76 2.46 9.54
CA TYR A 71 9.86 3.38 9.81
C TYR A 71 10.90 3.27 8.71
N ASN A 72 11.34 4.41 8.18
CA ASN A 72 12.49 4.51 7.28
C ASN A 72 13.08 5.93 7.37
N PRO A 73 14.35 6.10 7.78
CA PRO A 73 14.93 7.42 7.97
C PRO A 73 15.43 8.08 6.68
N GLY A 74 15.30 7.39 5.54
CA GLY A 74 15.65 7.92 4.23
C GLY A 74 14.84 9.17 3.89
N THR A 75 15.42 10.03 3.05
CA THR A 75 14.72 11.19 2.48
C THR A 75 14.29 10.95 1.02
N ASP A 76 14.53 9.75 0.50
CA ASP A 76 14.18 9.31 -0.84
C ASP A 76 12.71 8.86 -0.93
N PHE A 77 12.30 8.38 -2.11
CA PHE A 77 10.93 7.90 -2.34
C PHE A 77 10.48 6.88 -1.29
N TRP A 78 11.36 5.92 -0.96
CA TRP A 78 11.07 4.84 -0.01
C TRP A 78 11.04 5.32 1.44
N GLY A 79 11.94 6.22 1.84
CA GLY A 79 11.88 6.86 3.15
C GLY A 79 10.56 7.60 3.38
N ARG A 80 10.03 8.21 2.32
CA ARG A 80 8.76 8.96 2.35
C ARG A 80 7.50 8.09 2.29
N THR A 81 7.62 6.76 2.26
CA THR A 81 6.47 5.86 2.46
C THR A 81 6.29 5.47 3.93
N ALA A 82 7.23 5.83 4.81
CA ALA A 82 7.16 5.52 6.24
C ALA A 82 5.90 6.13 6.88
N LEU A 83 5.37 5.42 7.88
CA LEU A 83 4.22 5.87 8.68
C LEU A 83 4.64 6.55 10.00
N THR A 84 5.94 6.61 10.28
CA THR A 84 6.51 7.38 11.37
C THR A 84 7.54 8.37 10.86
N ASP A 85 7.75 9.47 11.58
CA ASP A 85 8.92 10.32 11.38
C ASP A 85 10.20 9.66 11.97
N THR A 86 11.33 10.34 11.82
CA THR A 86 12.65 9.86 12.29
C THR A 86 12.77 9.78 13.82
N GLY A 87 11.89 10.45 14.56
CA GLY A 87 11.77 10.40 16.01
C GLY A 87 10.71 9.43 16.51
N PHE A 88 10.16 8.57 15.63
CA PHE A 88 9.02 7.68 15.92
C PHE A 88 7.69 8.39 16.22
N GLY A 89 7.57 9.68 15.87
CA GLY A 89 6.29 10.36 15.84
C GLY A 89 5.38 9.74 14.79
N LEU A 90 4.11 9.51 15.15
CA LEU A 90 3.14 8.85 14.27
C LEU A 90 2.62 9.83 13.21
N LEU A 91 2.65 9.43 11.94
CA LEU A 91 2.05 10.19 10.84
C LEU A 91 0.58 9.81 10.64
N GLN A 92 -0.15 10.61 9.87
CA GLN A 92 -1.59 10.39 9.64
C GLN A 92 -1.89 9.00 9.08
N GLY A 93 -1.07 8.52 8.13
CA GLY A 93 -1.20 7.17 7.57
C GLY A 93 -1.06 6.04 8.59
N TYR A 94 -0.30 6.24 9.68
CA TYR A 94 -0.19 5.26 10.76
C TYR A 94 -1.53 5.03 11.46
N ASN A 95 -2.26 6.11 11.75
CA ASN A 95 -3.54 6.03 12.45
C ASN A 95 -4.58 5.28 11.61
N VAL A 96 -4.53 5.43 10.29
CA VAL A 96 -5.34 4.65 9.34
C VAL A 96 -4.89 3.19 9.33
N TYR A 97 -3.61 2.92 9.10
CA TYR A 97 -3.05 1.57 9.10
C TYR A 97 -3.44 0.78 10.35
N ARG A 98 -3.38 1.40 11.53
CA ARG A 98 -3.73 0.76 12.80
C ARG A 98 -5.18 0.27 12.83
N GLN A 99 -6.11 0.94 12.16
CA GLN A 99 -7.52 0.51 12.13
C GLN A 99 -7.70 -0.82 11.38
N PHE A 100 -6.82 -1.12 10.43
CA PHE A 100 -6.82 -2.39 9.68
C PHE A 100 -5.94 -3.47 10.34
N ALA A 101 -4.94 -3.06 11.13
CA ALA A 101 -4.00 -3.97 11.77
C ALA A 101 -4.49 -4.57 13.09
N THR A 102 -5.58 -4.05 13.68
CA THR A 102 -6.17 -4.60 14.90
C THR A 102 -7.21 -5.67 14.57
N LEU A 103 -6.84 -6.93 14.76
CA LEU A 103 -7.76 -8.02 15.09
C LEU A 103 -7.99 -8.05 16.60
#